data_AF-A0A3M1JGW3-F1
#
_entry.id   AF-A0A3M1JGW3-F1
#
_cell.length_a   1.000
_cell.length_b   1.000
_cell.length_c   1.000
_cell.angle_alpha   90.00
_cell.angle_beta   90.00
_cell.angle_gamma   90.00
#
_symmetry.space_group_name_H-M   'P 1'
#
loop_
_entity.id
_entity.type
_entity.pdbx_description
1 polymer ?
#
loop_
_entity_poly.entity_id
_entity_poly.type
_entity_poly.pdbx_seq_one_letter_code
_entity_poly.pdbx_strand_id
1 'polypeptide(L)'
;MLLGLFILYSAFDIGRKNILFLMGSSPPAKVLDEIGDAARSVKGVDATNDIFGHYFGNKVHAEVHINVSNKLTTPEAHEIGKEVQRKVESIPVVSKAFVHIDPERAEKPGKK
;
A
#
# COMPACT_ATOMS: atom_id res chain seq x y z
N MET A 1 44.31 6.72 5.59
CA MET A 1 43.78 5.58 4.81
C MET A 1 42.51 5.00 5.45
N LEU A 2 42.50 4.61 6.73
CA LEU A 2 41.32 4.03 7.41
C LEU A 2 40.06 4.92 7.38
N LEU A 3 40.20 6.23 7.65
CA LEU A 3 39.08 7.18 7.60
C LEU A 3 38.48 7.28 6.19
N GLY A 4 39.33 7.27 5.16
CA GLY A 4 38.89 7.30 3.77
C GLY A 4 38.13 6.04 3.37
N LEU A 5 38.60 4.86 3.79
CA LEU A 5 37.88 3.59 3.61
C LEU A 5 36.54 3.57 4.34
N PHE A 6 36.46 4.12 5.55
CA PHE A 6 35.22 4.22 6.31
C PHE A 6 34.19 5.15 5.65
N ILE A 7 34.64 6.31 5.17
CA ILE A 7 33.78 7.27 4.44
C ILE A 7 33.31 6.65 3.12
N LEU A 8 34.21 6.00 2.37
CA LEU A 8 33.86 5.34 1.11
C LEU A 8 32.84 4.21 1.32
N TYR A 9 33.02 3.41 2.37
CA TYR A 9 32.08 2.34 2.74
C TYR A 9 30.71 2.91 3.14
N SER A 10 30.69 3.96 3.96
CA SER A 10 29.44 4.63 4.37
C SER A 10 28.73 5.26 3.17
N ALA A 11 29.47 5.91 2.27
CA ALA A 11 28.92 6.49 1.05
C ALA A 11 28.32 5.42 0.12
N PHE A 12 28.99 4.26 -0.02
CA PHE A 12 28.49 3.16 -0.83
C PHE A 12 27.23 2.51 -0.23
N ASP A 13 27.21 2.30 1.09
CA ASP A 13 26.04 1.74 1.79
C ASP A 13 24.83 2.68 1.71
N ILE A 14 25.03 3.98 1.94
CA ILE A 14 23.99 5.01 1.79
C ILE A 14 23.53 5.10 0.33
N GLY A 15 24.45 5.10 -0.63
CA GLY A 15 24.14 5.15 -2.06
C GLY A 15 23.30 3.97 -2.51
N ARG A 16 23.67 2.75 -2.12
CA ARG A 16 22.93 1.53 -2.47
C ARG A 16 21.52 1.53 -1.87
N LYS A 17 21.37 1.95 -0.62
CA LYS A 17 20.06 2.08 0.03
C LYS A 17 19.17 3.09 -0.71
N ASN A 18 19.71 4.26 -1.05
CA ASN A 18 18.96 5.29 -1.79
C ASN A 18 18.57 4.85 -3.21
N ILE A 19 19.43 4.13 -3.93
CA ILE A 19 19.08 3.58 -5.25
C ILE A 19 17.93 2.58 -5.14
N LEU A 20 17.91 1.74 -4.09
CA LEU A 20 16.83 0.79 -3.84
C LEU A 20 15.48 1.52 -3.59
N PHE A 21 15.50 2.63 -2.84
CA PHE A 21 14.31 3.47 -2.66
C PHE A 21 13.87 4.14 -3.97
N LEU A 22 14.81 4.63 -4.79
CA LEU A 22 14.52 5.28 -6.07
C LEU A 22 14.04 4.32 -7.16
N MET A 23 14.37 3.02 -7.08
CA MET A 23 13.85 1.99 -7.98
C MET A 23 12.40 1.60 -7.69
N GLY A 24 11.72 2.24 -6.74
CA GLY A 24 10.34 1.90 -6.40
C GLY A 24 10.21 0.51 -5.77
N SER A 25 11.22 0.10 -5.00
CA SER A 25 11.21 -1.20 -4.34
C SER A 25 9.97 -1.35 -3.47
N SER A 26 9.46 -2.58 -3.41
CA SER A 26 8.30 -2.88 -2.57
C SER A 26 8.65 -2.72 -1.08
N PRO A 27 7.77 -2.09 -0.28
CA PRO A 27 7.90 -2.04 1.16
C PRO A 27 8.00 -3.45 1.77
N PRO A 28 8.56 -3.57 2.98
CA PRO A 28 8.53 -4.83 3.72
C PRO A 28 7.09 -5.36 3.83
N ALA A 29 6.92 -6.68 3.74
CA ALA A 29 5.61 -7.33 3.84
C ALA A 29 4.80 -6.88 5.07
N LYS A 30 5.46 -6.64 6.21
CA LYS A 30 4.83 -6.11 7.42
C LYS A 30 4.08 -4.79 7.21
N VAL A 31 4.62 -3.90 6.37
CA VAL A 31 3.97 -2.60 6.06
C VAL A 31 2.76 -2.83 5.16
N LEU A 32 2.85 -3.74 4.20
CA LEU A 32 1.73 -4.11 3.33
C LEU A 32 0.61 -4.78 4.12
N ASP A 33 0.94 -5.64 5.08
CA ASP A 33 -0.02 -6.28 5.98
C ASP A 33 -0.73 -5.23 6.84
N GLU A 34 0.00 -4.28 7.43
CA GLU A 34 -0.57 -3.20 8.24
C GLU A 34 -1.53 -2.31 7.42
N ILE A 35 -1.16 -1.99 6.17
CA ILE A 35 -2.03 -1.29 5.22
C ILE A 35 -3.29 -2.11 4.93
N GLY A 36 -3.15 -3.42 4.73
CA GLY A 36 -4.27 -4.32 4.48
C GLY A 36 -5.24 -4.43 5.63
N ASP A 37 -4.72 -4.53 6.86
CA ASP A 37 -5.53 -4.59 8.07
C ASP A 37 -6.24 -3.26 8.34
N ALA A 38 -5.57 -2.13 8.09
CA ALA A 38 -6.19 -0.81 8.16
C ALA A 38 -7.34 -0.70 7.16
N ALA A 39 -7.17 -1.15 5.91
CA ALA A 39 -8.22 -1.14 4.91
C ALA A 39 -9.41 -2.05 5.26
N ARG A 40 -9.15 -3.30 5.70
CA ARG A 40 -10.20 -4.26 6.12
C ARG A 40 -10.99 -3.81 7.34
N SER A 41 -10.39 -2.97 8.18
CA SER A 41 -11.05 -2.46 9.39
C SER A 41 -12.10 -1.37 9.12
N VAL A 42 -12.29 -0.94 7.87
CA VAL A 42 -13.35 0.00 7.46
C VAL A 42 -14.65 -0.75 7.24
N LYS A 43 -15.75 -0.23 7.78
CA LYS A 43 -17.07 -0.84 7.61
C LYS A 43 -17.53 -0.72 6.16
N GLY A 44 -18.02 -1.81 5.59
CA GLY A 44 -18.47 -1.87 4.19
C GLY A 44 -17.40 -2.34 3.20
N VAL A 45 -16.19 -2.65 3.67
CA VAL A 45 -15.20 -3.42 2.92
C VAL A 45 -15.47 -4.91 3.15
N ASP A 46 -15.80 -5.64 2.08
CA ASP A 46 -16.05 -7.08 2.16
C ASP A 46 -14.74 -7.87 2.12
N ALA A 47 -13.81 -7.45 1.25
CA ALA A 47 -12.49 -8.05 1.12
C ALA A 47 -11.48 -7.05 0.54
N THR A 48 -10.20 -7.33 0.75
CA THR A 48 -9.09 -6.69 0.03
C THR A 48 -8.40 -7.74 -0.83
N ASN A 49 -8.30 -7.49 -2.14
CA ASN A 49 -7.75 -8.47 -3.08
C ASN A 49 -6.24 -8.32 -3.18
N ASP A 50 -5.80 -7.14 -3.62
CA ASP A 50 -4.42 -6.84 -3.93
C ASP A 50 -4.00 -5.54 -3.23
N ILE A 51 -2.83 -5.56 -2.61
CA ILE A 51 -2.24 -4.41 -1.93
C ILE A 51 -0.81 -4.28 -2.45
N PHE A 52 -0.55 -3.15 -3.08
CA PHE A 52 0.76 -2.80 -3.59
C PHE A 52 1.28 -1.58 -2.85
N GLY A 53 2.58 -1.57 -2.60
CA GLY A 53 3.27 -0.40 -2.09
C GLY A 53 4.54 -0.19 -2.89
N HIS A 54 4.90 1.06 -3.10
CA HIS A 54 6.20 1.44 -3.61
C HIS A 54 6.77 2.60 -2.79
N TYR A 55 8.07 2.58 -2.56
CA TYR A 55 8.75 3.71 -1.93
C TYR A 55 8.77 4.92 -2.85
N PHE A 56 8.44 6.07 -2.29
CA PHE A 56 8.60 7.39 -2.87
C PHE A 56 9.42 8.23 -1.88
N GLY A 57 10.73 8.32 -2.11
CA GLY A 57 11.68 8.88 -1.15
C GLY A 57 11.74 8.04 0.13
N ASN A 58 11.38 8.64 1.27
CA ASN A 58 11.33 7.97 2.57
C ASN A 58 9.89 7.55 3.00
N LYS A 59 8.92 7.69 2.11
CA LYS A 59 7.50 7.36 2.34
C LYS A 59 7.03 6.30 1.36
N VAL A 60 5.85 5.75 1.61
CA VAL A 60 5.22 4.74 0.77
C VAL A 60 3.98 5.32 0.10
N HIS A 61 3.84 5.09 -1.20
CA HIS A 61 2.56 5.19 -1.87
C HIS A 61 1.95 3.79 -1.93
N ALA A 62 0.71 3.69 -1.44
CA ALA A 62 -0.04 2.44 -1.39
C ALA A 62 -1.15 2.45 -2.44
N GLU A 63 -1.32 1.33 -3.11
CA GLU A 63 -2.47 1.03 -3.96
C GLU A 63 -3.22 -0.13 -3.34
N VAL A 64 -4.52 0.06 -3.08
CA VAL A 64 -5.36 -0.89 -2.36
C VAL A 64 -6.60 -1.18 -3.18
N HIS A 65 -6.84 -2.45 -3.48
CA HIS A 65 -8.07 -2.92 -4.10
C HIS A 65 -9.02 -3.43 -3.03
N ILE A 66 -10.18 -2.79 -2.92
CA ILE A 66 -11.25 -3.17 -2.00
C ILE A 66 -12.45 -3.68 -2.77
N ASN A 67 -13.07 -4.75 -2.27
CA ASN A 67 -14.37 -5.20 -2.74
C ASN A 67 -15.45 -4.61 -1.83
N VAL A 68 -16.51 -4.07 -2.45
CA VAL A 68 -17.69 -3.57 -1.74
C VAL A 68 -18.96 -4.19 -2.30
N SER A 69 -20.00 -4.28 -1.48
CA SER A 69 -21.25 -4.94 -1.84
C SER A 69 -21.90 -4.32 -3.10
N ASN A 70 -22.37 -5.19 -4.00
CA ASN A 70 -23.09 -4.81 -5.23
C ASN A 70 -24.41 -4.06 -4.99
N LYS A 71 -24.89 -4.00 -3.75
CA LYS A 71 -26.12 -3.30 -3.36
C LYS A 71 -25.88 -1.82 -3.08
N LEU A 72 -24.62 -1.40 -2.94
CA LEU A 72 -24.25 -0.03 -2.65
C LEU A 72 -24.37 0.84 -3.91
N THR A 73 -24.83 2.07 -3.71
CA THR A 73 -24.79 3.10 -4.74
C THR A 73 -23.36 3.62 -4.93
N THR A 74 -23.07 4.18 -6.11
CA THR A 74 -21.74 4.75 -6.42
C THR A 74 -21.27 5.78 -5.38
N PRO A 75 -22.13 6.69 -4.86
CA PRO A 75 -21.72 7.60 -3.79
C PRO A 75 -21.37 6.89 -2.48
N GLU A 76 -22.12 5.86 -2.07
CA GLU A 76 -21.84 5.10 -0.84
C GLU A 76 -20.50 4.35 -0.95
N ALA A 77 -20.27 3.70 -2.09
CA ALA A 77 -19.00 3.06 -2.40
C ALA A 77 -17.84 4.07 -2.36
N HIS A 78 -18.04 5.26 -2.92
CA HIS A 78 -17.04 6.33 -2.90
C HIS A 78 -16.72 6.83 -1.48
N GLU A 79 -17.71 6.95 -0.60
CA GLU A 79 -17.47 7.30 0.80
C GLU A 79 -16.68 6.22 1.55
N ILE A 80 -16.98 4.94 1.32
CA ILE A 80 -16.18 3.82 1.87
C ILE A 80 -14.74 3.92 1.37
N GLY A 81 -14.53 4.15 0.07
CA GLY A 81 -13.20 4.33 -0.50
C GLY A 81 -12.43 5.49 0.12
N LYS A 82 -13.09 6.63 0.40
CA LYS A 82 -12.47 7.75 1.13
C LYS A 82 -12.11 7.39 2.56
N GLU A 83 -12.96 6.63 3.24
CA GLU A 83 -12.69 6.20 4.62
C GLU A 83 -11.47 5.26 4.65
N VAL A 84 -11.40 4.29 3.73
CA VAL A 84 -10.22 3.43 3.54
C VAL A 84 -8.98 4.27 3.26
N GLN A 85 -9.06 5.23 2.33
CA GLN A 85 -7.95 6.12 2.01
C GLN A 85 -7.45 6.85 3.26
N ARG A 86 -8.34 7.48 4.04
CA ARG A 86 -7.98 8.20 5.27
C ARG A 86 -7.35 7.27 6.30
N LYS A 87 -7.85 6.05 6.43
CA LYS A 87 -7.35 5.09 7.42
C LYS A 87 -5.96 4.58 7.07
N VAL A 88 -5.73 4.29 5.79
CA VAL A 88 -4.41 3.87 5.28
C VAL A 88 -3.42 5.04 5.32
N GLU A 89 -3.82 6.26 4.96
CA GLU A 89 -2.99 7.46 5.05
C GLU A 89 -2.70 7.89 6.50
N SER A 90 -3.40 7.32 7.50
CA SER A 90 -3.09 7.56 8.92
C SER A 90 -1.85 6.80 9.41
N ILE A 91 -1.41 5.78 8.65
CA ILE A 91 -0.18 5.03 8.94
C ILE A 91 1.02 5.94 8.65
N PRO A 92 1.93 6.20 9.62
CA PRO A 92 2.98 7.21 9.48
C PRO A 92 3.94 7.03 8.29
N VAL A 93 4.10 5.80 7.79
CA VAL A 93 4.97 5.49 6.65
C VAL A 93 4.29 5.75 5.29
N VAL A 94 2.96 5.82 5.26
CA VAL A 94 2.18 6.06 4.04
C VAL A 94 2.06 7.56 3.79
N SER A 95 2.35 7.99 2.56
CA SER A 95 2.16 9.38 2.11
C SER A 95 0.88 9.55 1.31
N LYS A 96 0.54 8.54 0.50
CA LYS A 96 -0.67 8.55 -0.33
C LYS A 96 -1.23 7.15 -0.47
N ALA A 97 -2.54 7.03 -0.38
CA ALA A 97 -3.25 5.79 -0.71
C ALA A 97 -4.18 6.01 -1.91
N PHE A 98 -4.07 5.14 -2.91
CA PHE A 98 -5.00 5.03 -4.03
C PHE A 98 -5.88 3.83 -3.80
N VAL A 99 -7.20 4.04 -3.76
CA VAL A 99 -8.17 3.00 -3.47
C VAL A 99 -8.96 2.69 -4.73
N HIS A 100 -8.79 1.48 -5.26
CA HIS A 100 -9.64 0.95 -6.32
C HIS A 100 -10.81 0.21 -5.68
N ILE A 101 -12.02 0.61 -6.04
CA ILE A 101 -13.25 0.03 -5.53
C ILE A 101 -13.78 -0.91 -6.61
N ASP A 102 -13.74 -2.20 -6.31
CA ASP A 102 -14.28 -3.24 -7.15
C ASP A 102 -15.63 -3.71 -6.57
N PRO A 103 -16.64 -3.96 -7.42
CA PRO A 103 -17.85 -4.65 -6.97
C PRO A 103 -17.50 -6.05 -6.45
N GLU A 104 -18.22 -6.51 -5.43
CA GLU A 104 -18.12 -7.89 -4.93
C GLU A 104 -18.16 -8.86 -6.13
N ARG A 105 -17.07 -9.61 -6.31
CA ARG A 105 -16.94 -10.54 -7.43
C ARG A 105 -18.01 -11.61 -7.25
N ALA A 106 -19.04 -11.59 -8.09
CA ALA A 106 -19.90 -12.75 -8.27
C ALA A 106 -18.99 -13.97 -8.52
N GLU A 107 -19.11 -15.01 -7.67
CA GLU A 107 -18.30 -16.22 -7.74
C GLU A 107 -18.04 -16.59 -9.21
N LYS A 108 -16.76 -16.55 -9.62
CA LYS A 108 -16.40 -17.26 -10.85
C LYS A 108 -16.56 -18.74 -10.51
N PRO A 109 -17.43 -19.50 -11.21
CA PRO A 109 -17.54 -20.94 -10.98
C PRO A 109 -16.14 -21.53 -11.15
N GLY A 110 -15.76 -22.37 -10.18
CA GLY A 110 -14.40 -22.89 -10.04
C GLY A 110 -13.82 -23.37 -11.36
N LYS A 111 -12.57 -22.97 -11.62
CA LYS A 111 -11.75 -23.70 -12.57
C LYS A 111 -11.60 -25.12 -12.03
N LYS A 112 -12.38 -26.04 -12.62
CA LYS A 112 -12.08 -27.48 -12.61
C LYS A 112 -10.73 -27.74 -13.24
#